data_AF-X1FC48-F1
#
_entry.id   AF-X1FC48-F1
#
_cell.length_a   1.000
_cell.length_b   1.000
_cell.length_c   1.000
_cell.angle_alpha   90.00
_cell.angle_beta   90.00
_cell.angle_gamma   90.00
#
_symmetry.space_group_name_H-M   'P 1'
#
loop_
_entity.id
_entity.type
_entity.pdbx_description
1 polymer ?
#
loop_
_entity_poly.entity_id
_entity_poly.type
_entity_poly.pdbx_seq_one_letter_code
_entity_poly.pdbx_strand_id
1 'polypeptide(L)'
;MSEKKPEKHPTEIFIRSYPKVIFFWPLLITSFVLWLIQAFTDPNNVLGYVWFIVFFVNLFVTAFDFSSTKFFVLILAIVVVVLILVFMVLPRFSISLTGLEIDLALTWEFYMVMTIILLFVLGIVII
;
A
#
# COMPACT_ATOMS: atom_id res chain seq x y z
N MET A 1 47.04 -31.71 -27.70
CA MET A 1 45.58 -31.76 -27.43
C MET A 1 45.39 -31.11 -26.07
N SER A 2 44.93 -29.86 -26.00
CA SER A 2 44.85 -29.10 -24.75
C SER A 2 43.56 -29.48 -24.02
N GLU A 3 43.68 -30.12 -22.85
CA GLU A 3 42.56 -30.47 -22.00
C GLU A 3 41.89 -29.19 -21.47
N LYS A 4 40.66 -28.94 -21.94
CA LYS A 4 39.80 -27.89 -21.37
C LYS A 4 39.41 -28.31 -19.94
N LYS A 5 39.84 -27.52 -18.95
CA LYS A 5 39.37 -27.68 -17.56
C LYS A 5 37.85 -27.51 -17.49
N PRO A 6 37.13 -28.34 -16.72
CA PRO A 6 35.68 -28.24 -16.58
C PRO A 6 35.31 -26.91 -15.91
N GLU A 7 34.36 -26.18 -16.50
CA GLU A 7 33.82 -24.95 -15.94
C GLU A 7 33.13 -25.25 -14.60
N LYS A 8 33.60 -24.64 -13.51
CA LYS A 8 32.96 -24.74 -12.20
C LYS A 8 31.67 -23.92 -12.24
N HIS A 9 30.52 -24.60 -12.27
CA HIS A 9 29.25 -23.95 -12.03
C HIS A 9 29.20 -23.40 -10.59
N PRO A 10 28.70 -22.16 -10.38
CA PRO A 10 28.60 -21.57 -9.05
C PRO A 10 27.69 -22.43 -8.18
N THR A 11 28.25 -22.91 -7.07
CA THR A 11 27.62 -23.91 -6.19
C THR A 11 26.56 -23.29 -5.26
N GLU A 12 26.61 -21.98 -5.04
CA GLU A 12 25.68 -21.27 -4.17
C GLU A 12 25.37 -19.89 -4.75
N ILE A 13 24.07 -19.54 -4.80
CA ILE A 13 23.57 -18.23 -5.18
C ILE A 13 23.07 -17.55 -3.91
N PHE A 14 23.76 -16.50 -3.47
CA PHE A 14 23.33 -15.68 -2.34
C PHE A 14 22.17 -14.78 -2.75
N ILE A 15 20.95 -15.19 -2.44
CA ILE A 15 19.77 -14.33 -2.59
C ILE A 15 19.74 -13.37 -1.39
N ARG A 16 19.89 -12.08 -1.64
CA ARG A 16 19.74 -11.05 -0.60
C ARG A 16 18.26 -10.82 -0.32
N SER A 17 17.86 -10.95 0.95
CA SER A 17 16.53 -10.57 1.40
C SER A 17 16.49 -9.05 1.59
N TYR A 18 15.64 -8.36 0.83
CA TYR A 18 15.42 -6.92 1.00
C TYR A 18 14.41 -6.65 2.12
N PRO A 19 14.52 -5.51 2.82
CA PRO A 19 13.51 -5.08 3.76
C PRO A 19 12.16 -4.87 3.04
N LYS A 20 11.09 -5.42 3.62
CA LYS A 20 9.72 -5.36 3.06
C LYS A 20 9.20 -3.93 2.92
N VAL A 21 9.79 -2.98 3.64
CA VAL A 21 9.42 -1.56 3.56
C VAL A 21 9.64 -0.99 2.14
N ILE A 22 10.46 -1.64 1.30
CA ILE A 22 10.62 -1.28 -0.11
C ILE A 22 9.28 -1.31 -0.89
N PHE A 23 8.28 -2.06 -0.43
CA PHE A 23 6.98 -2.06 -1.11
C PHE A 23 6.28 -0.71 -1.06
N PHE A 24 6.61 0.19 -0.13
CA PHE A 24 5.99 1.51 -0.01
C PHE A 24 6.44 2.54 -1.07
N TRP A 25 7.40 2.22 -1.94
CA TRP A 25 7.86 3.13 -3.01
C TRP A 25 6.74 3.66 -3.92
N PRO A 26 5.80 2.83 -4.43
CA PRO A 26 4.70 3.32 -5.25
C PRO A 26 3.82 4.32 -4.50
N LEU A 27 3.55 4.06 -3.21
CA LEU A 27 2.74 4.96 -2.38
C LEU A 27 3.46 6.29 -2.13
N LEU A 28 4.79 6.27 -1.94
CA LEU A 28 5.60 7.50 -1.82
C LEU A 28 5.49 8.33 -3.10
N ILE A 29 5.73 7.70 -4.26
CA ILE A 29 5.70 8.38 -5.56
C ILE A 29 4.31 8.95 -5.83
N THR A 30 3.25 8.16 -5.59
CA THR A 30 1.88 8.64 -5.75
C THR A 30 1.58 9.81 -4.81
N SER A 31 1.97 9.74 -3.54
CA SER A 31 1.76 10.83 -2.59
C SER A 31 2.49 12.11 -3.03
N PHE A 32 3.72 11.99 -3.52
CA PHE A 32 4.51 13.13 -3.99
C PHE A 32 3.91 13.77 -5.24
N VAL A 33 3.50 12.95 -6.23
CA VAL A 33 2.88 13.44 -7.47
C VAL A 33 1.54 14.11 -7.18
N LEU A 34 0.70 13.49 -6.34
CA LEU A 34 -0.60 14.05 -5.97
C LEU A 34 -0.45 15.32 -5.14
N TRP A 35 0.57 15.42 -4.29
CA TRP A 35 0.89 16.66 -3.59
C TRP A 35 1.20 17.79 -4.57
N LEU A 36 2.06 17.56 -5.57
CA LEU A 36 2.39 18.57 -6.57
C LEU A 36 1.17 18.99 -7.40
N ILE A 37 0.32 18.05 -7.79
CA ILE A 37 -0.90 18.36 -8.56
C ILE A 37 -1.86 19.18 -7.69
N GLN A 38 -2.16 18.71 -6.48
CA GLN A 38 -3.12 19.32 -5.57
C GLN A 38 -2.67 20.69 -5.05
N ALA A 39 -1.37 20.99 -5.07
CA ALA A 39 -0.83 22.31 -4.71
C ALA A 39 -1.25 23.44 -5.68
N PHE A 40 -1.65 23.09 -6.91
CA PHE A 40 -2.07 24.06 -7.94
C PHE A 40 -3.54 23.88 -8.36
N THR A 41 -4.30 22.99 -7.71
CA THR A 41 -5.69 22.69 -8.04
C THR A 41 -6.56 22.64 -6.79
N ASP A 42 -7.87 22.87 -6.95
CA ASP A 42 -8.83 22.69 -5.85
C ASP A 42 -8.96 21.22 -5.43
N PRO A 43 -9.30 20.93 -4.15
CA PRO A 43 -9.48 19.57 -3.65
C PRO A 43 -10.36 18.73 -4.57
N ASN A 44 -9.82 17.60 -5.02
CA ASN A 44 -10.50 16.76 -6.01
C ASN A 44 -10.63 15.32 -5.53
N ASN A 45 -11.89 14.86 -5.46
CA ASN A 45 -12.27 13.49 -5.11
C ASN A 45 -11.53 12.42 -5.93
N VAL A 46 -11.27 12.67 -7.20
CA VAL A 46 -10.53 11.74 -8.09
C VAL A 46 -9.12 11.51 -7.57
N LEU A 47 -8.43 12.55 -7.10
CA LEU A 47 -7.07 12.41 -6.55
C LEU A 47 -7.10 11.62 -5.23
N GLY A 48 -8.14 11.82 -4.42
CA GLY A 48 -8.43 10.99 -3.25
C GLY A 48 -8.59 9.51 -3.60
N TYR A 49 -9.46 9.20 -4.57
CA TYR A 49 -9.68 7.83 -5.04
C TYR A 49 -8.39 7.18 -5.55
N VAL A 50 -7.61 7.88 -6.36
CA VAL A 50 -6.32 7.39 -6.87
C VAL A 50 -5.38 7.06 -5.71
N TRP A 51 -5.25 7.95 -4.73
CA TRP A 51 -4.39 7.72 -3.59
C TRP A 51 -4.81 6.49 -2.78
N PHE A 52 -6.12 6.36 -2.48
CA PHE A 52 -6.63 5.20 -1.75
C PHE A 52 -6.47 3.90 -2.51
N ILE A 53 -6.69 3.88 -3.82
CA ILE A 53 -6.46 2.68 -4.65
C ILE A 53 -5.01 2.24 -4.53
N VAL A 54 -4.05 3.16 -4.71
CA VAL A 54 -2.62 2.83 -4.59
C VAL A 54 -2.28 2.38 -3.17
N PHE A 55 -2.84 3.02 -2.14
CA PHE A 55 -2.67 2.62 -0.75
C PHE A 55 -3.15 1.19 -0.49
N PHE A 56 -4.36 0.83 -0.94
CA PHE A 56 -4.89 -0.52 -0.76
C PHE A 56 -4.13 -1.56 -1.57
N VAL A 57 -3.72 -1.25 -2.80
CA VAL A 57 -2.86 -2.14 -3.59
C VAL A 57 -1.53 -2.36 -2.88
N ASN A 58 -0.92 -1.30 -2.32
CA ASN A 58 0.32 -1.42 -1.58
C ASN A 58 0.17 -2.26 -0.30
N LEU A 59 -0.93 -2.06 0.44
CA LEU A 59 -1.26 -2.88 1.61
C LEU A 59 -1.43 -4.35 1.21
N PHE A 60 -2.10 -4.61 0.10
CA PHE A 60 -2.34 -5.96 -0.41
C PHE A 60 -1.04 -6.67 -0.83
N VAL A 61 -0.15 -5.98 -1.56
CA VAL A 61 1.18 -6.50 -1.92
C VAL A 61 2.02 -6.80 -0.68
N THR A 62 2.03 -5.87 0.28
CA THR A 62 2.75 -6.07 1.55
C THR A 62 2.17 -7.24 2.34
N ALA A 63 0.84 -7.40 2.29
CA ALA A 63 0.15 -8.48 2.98
C ALA A 63 0.46 -9.85 2.37
N PHE A 64 0.60 -9.94 1.03
CA PHE A 64 0.96 -11.17 0.33
C PHE A 64 2.35 -11.70 0.67
N ASP A 65 3.28 -10.83 1.04
CA ASP A 65 4.63 -11.23 1.43
C ASP A 65 4.68 -11.82 2.86
N PHE A 66 3.58 -11.81 3.62
CA PHE A 66 3.48 -12.60 4.85
C PHE A 66 3.15 -14.06 4.53
N SER A 67 3.55 -14.98 5.42
CA SER A 67 3.25 -16.41 5.22
C SER A 67 1.77 -16.62 4.89
N SER A 68 1.45 -17.49 3.93
CA SER A 68 0.10 -17.64 3.36
C SER A 68 -0.99 -17.79 4.44
N THR A 69 -0.66 -18.42 5.56
CA THR A 69 -1.54 -18.54 6.74
C THR A 69 -1.89 -17.17 7.35
N LYS A 70 -0.91 -16.29 7.57
CA LYS A 70 -1.13 -14.95 8.16
C LYS A 70 -1.92 -14.05 7.22
N PHE A 71 -1.66 -14.14 5.92
CA PHE A 71 -2.42 -13.43 4.89
C PHE A 71 -3.89 -13.86 4.85
N PHE A 72 -4.14 -15.17 4.85
CA PHE A 72 -5.51 -15.70 4.86
C PHE A 72 -6.28 -15.32 6.13
N VAL A 73 -5.61 -15.38 7.29
CA VAL A 73 -6.20 -14.93 8.57
C VAL A 73 -6.53 -13.43 8.54
N LEU A 74 -5.68 -12.59 7.93
CA LEU A 74 -5.94 -11.15 7.79
C LEU A 74 -7.17 -10.88 6.91
N ILE A 75 -7.27 -11.52 5.75
CA ILE A 75 -8.44 -11.38 4.87
C ILE A 75 -9.71 -11.81 5.59
N LEU A 76 -9.67 -12.97 6.26
CA LEU A 76 -10.81 -13.47 7.02
C LEU A 76 -11.23 -12.48 8.12
N ALA A 77 -10.27 -11.87 8.82
CA ALA A 77 -10.54 -10.85 9.83
C ALA A 77 -11.23 -9.62 9.23
N ILE A 78 -10.76 -9.12 8.08
CA ILE A 78 -11.39 -7.98 7.37
C ILE A 78 -12.83 -8.34 6.99
N VAL A 79 -13.06 -9.53 6.42
CA VAL A 79 -14.41 -10.00 6.06
C VAL A 79 -15.32 -10.04 7.29
N VAL A 80 -14.83 -10.59 8.42
CA VAL A 80 -15.59 -10.62 9.67
C VAL A 80 -15.92 -9.21 10.17
N VAL A 81 -14.98 -8.27 10.13
CA VAL A 81 -15.22 -6.87 10.52
C VAL A 81 -16.28 -6.22 9.63
N VAL A 82 -16.21 -6.43 8.30
CA VAL A 82 -17.23 -5.92 7.36
C VAL A 82 -18.59 -6.52 7.64
N LEU A 83 -18.67 -7.84 7.90
CA LEU A 83 -19.93 -8.49 8.23
C LEU A 83 -20.52 -7.95 9.54
N ILE A 84 -19.71 -7.75 10.58
CA ILE A 84 -20.16 -7.15 11.84
C ILE A 84 -20.67 -5.73 11.60
N LEU A 85 -19.94 -4.91 10.83
CA LEU A 85 -20.36 -3.56 10.48
C LEU A 85 -21.69 -3.56 9.73
N VAL A 86 -21.88 -4.41 8.73
CA VAL A 86 -23.08 -4.47 7.89
C VAL A 86 -24.29 -5.02 8.63
N PHE A 87 -24.13 -6.08 9.43
CA PHE A 87 -25.27 -6.77 10.04
C PHE A 87 -25.57 -6.35 11.48
N MET A 88 -24.58 -5.87 12.24
CA MET A 88 -24.78 -5.51 13.66
C MET A 88 -24.74 -4.01 13.91
N VAL A 89 -23.89 -3.27 13.20
CA VAL A 89 -23.67 -1.84 13.46
C VAL A 89 -24.61 -1.01 12.58
N LEU A 90 -24.53 -1.18 11.26
CA LEU A 90 -25.31 -0.43 10.27
C LEU A 90 -26.82 -0.44 10.53
N PRO A 91 -27.49 -1.54 10.92
CA PRO A 91 -28.93 -1.52 11.17
C PRO A 91 -29.35 -0.78 12.45
N ARG A 92 -28.40 -0.52 13.37
CA ARG A 92 -28.65 0.26 14.60
C ARG A 92 -28.55 1.76 14.38
N PHE A 93 -27.94 2.16 13.27
CA PHE A 93 -27.94 3.55 12.82
C PHE A 93 -28.92 3.64 11.66
N SER A 94 -29.78 4.65 11.60
CA SER A 94 -30.61 4.91 10.41
C SER A 94 -29.74 5.49 9.28
N ILE A 95 -28.70 4.76 8.88
CA ILE A 95 -27.81 5.14 7.79
C ILE A 95 -28.52 4.72 6.50
N SER A 96 -29.20 5.69 5.90
CA SER A 96 -29.73 5.54 4.55
C SER A 96 -28.54 5.37 3.59
N LEU A 97 -28.30 4.15 3.11
CA LEU A 97 -27.26 3.88 2.10
C LEU A 97 -27.50 4.63 0.77
N THR A 98 -28.67 5.22 0.58
CA THR A 98 -29.13 5.85 -0.67
C THR A 98 -28.63 7.29 -0.88
N GLY A 99 -27.69 7.78 -0.08
CA GLY A 99 -27.15 9.15 -0.22
C GLY A 99 -25.74 9.35 0.33
N LEU A 100 -24.96 8.27 0.47
CA LEU A 100 -23.57 8.35 0.91
C LEU A 100 -22.69 8.83 -0.25
N GLU A 101 -22.64 10.15 -0.46
CA GLU A 101 -21.57 10.76 -1.24
C GLU A 101 -20.29 10.64 -0.40
N ILE A 102 -19.44 9.68 -0.76
CA ILE A 102 -18.13 9.53 -0.12
C ILE A 102 -17.26 10.68 -0.62
N ASP A 103 -17.17 11.73 0.18
CA ASP A 103 -16.25 12.84 -0.08
C ASP A 103 -14.84 12.42 0.39
N LEU A 104 -14.03 12.00 -0.57
CA LEU A 104 -12.61 11.70 -0.40
C LEU A 104 -11.75 12.84 -0.94
N ALA A 105 -12.25 14.08 -0.97
CA ALA A 105 -11.45 15.24 -1.35
C ALA A 105 -10.41 15.51 -0.24
N LEU A 106 -9.24 14.89 -0.39
CA LEU A 106 -8.11 15.07 0.51
C LEU A 106 -7.44 16.41 0.21
N THR A 107 -6.95 17.08 1.26
CA THR A 107 -6.25 18.36 1.11
C THR A 107 -4.81 18.15 0.63
N TRP A 108 -4.19 19.20 0.09
CA TRP A 108 -2.81 19.12 -0.38
C TRP A 108 -1.82 18.85 0.78
N GLU A 109 -2.13 19.33 1.99
CA GLU A 109 -1.34 19.08 3.20
C GLU A 109 -1.28 17.58 3.52
N PHE A 110 -2.37 16.84 3.30
CA PHE A 110 -2.39 15.40 3.52
C PHE A 110 -1.34 14.70 2.64
N TYR A 111 -1.32 14.98 1.34
CA TYR A 111 -0.37 14.36 0.42
C TYR A 111 1.09 14.74 0.76
N MET A 112 1.32 15.98 1.19
CA MET A 112 2.63 16.45 1.65
C MET A 112 3.09 15.67 2.89
N VAL A 113 2.25 15.61 3.93
CA VAL A 113 2.56 14.91 5.19
C VAL A 113 2.83 13.44 4.94
N MET A 114 2.00 12.78 4.12
CA MET A 114 2.21 11.37 3.75
C MET A 114 3.53 11.17 3.00
N THR A 115 3.89 12.07 2.09
CA THR A 115 5.17 12.03 1.38
C THR A 115 6.35 12.11 2.36
N ILE A 116 6.32 13.04 3.32
CA ILE A 116 7.39 13.22 4.31
C ILE A 116 7.52 11.97 5.19
N ILE A 117 6.41 11.43 5.68
CA ILE A 117 6.40 10.21 6.51
C ILE A 117 7.00 9.05 5.72
N LEU A 118 6.54 8.83 4.49
CA LEU A 118 6.99 7.71 3.67
C LEU A 118 8.47 7.85 3.28
N LEU A 119 8.93 9.06 3.00
CA LEU A 119 10.33 9.35 2.68
C LEU A 119 11.23 9.10 3.89
N PHE A 120 10.80 9.51 5.09
CA PHE A 120 11.51 9.22 6.33
C PHE A 120 11.60 7.72 6.61
N VAL A 121 10.48 7.00 6.49
CA VAL A 121 10.42 5.55 6.71
C VAL A 121 11.29 4.79 5.72
N LEU A 122 11.23 5.14 4.43
CA LEU A 122 12.08 4.52 3.40
C LEU A 122 13.55 4.92 3.57
N GLY A 123 13.83 6.16 3.96
CA GLY A 123 15.19 6.66 4.17
C GLY A 123 15.92 5.93 5.28
N ILE A 124 15.26 5.66 6.42
CA ILE A 124 15.85 4.88 7.53
C ILE A 124 16.24 3.47 7.09
N VAL A 125 15.48 2.86 6.20
CA VAL A 125 15.65 1.46 5.80
C VAL A 125 16.77 1.27 4.77
N ILE A 126 17.09 2.32 4.01
CA ILE A 126 18.15 2.31 3.00
C ILE A 126 19.54 2.54 3.64
N ILE A 127 19.58 3.23 4.79
CA ILE A 127 20.80 3.47 5.59
C ILE A 127 21.14 2.23 6.43
#